data_AF-A0A819Z5B6-F1
#
_entry.id   AF-A0A819Z5B6-F1
#
_cell.length_a   1.000
_cell.length_b   1.000
_cell.length_c   1.000
_cell.angle_alpha   90.00
_cell.angle_beta   90.00
_cell.angle_gamma   90.00
#
_symmetry.space_group_name_H-M   'P 1'
#
loop_
_entity.id
_entity.type
_entity.pdbx_description
1 polymer ?
#
loop_
_entity_poly.entity_id
_entity_poly.type
_entity_poly.pdbx_seq_one_letter_code
_entity_poly.pdbx_strand_id
1 'polypeptide(L)'
;ILGSISNLMLIIVLNHLSSHLSAFAYLTGLSLSDMITCISIIMTHLFDFIVQTRRSTSITIFFRYIEIICRGLTAGSRVLSLWISTAVTMDRWILICYPIYSKKFCTLKRAKIILRTLFIIACIYSIPLFFGYELIQMPSVLQMIHIDNQSSSLLIDEEFLRNSMLVTKGYSDLAKRRLYRWAYMFFNAISVYTLSTITIVFFFIYN
;
A
#
# COMPACT_ATOMS: atom_id res chain seq x y z
N ILE A 1 -0.12 -6.65 -15.15
CA ILE A 1 0.69 -7.59 -15.97
C ILE A 1 1.89 -6.89 -16.62
N LEU A 2 1.69 -5.89 -17.48
CA LEU A 2 2.84 -5.13 -18.03
C LEU A 2 3.73 -4.52 -16.93
N GLY A 3 3.11 -3.86 -15.93
CA GLY A 3 3.84 -3.30 -14.80
C GLY A 3 4.64 -4.32 -13.97
N SER A 4 4.15 -5.54 -13.82
CA SER A 4 4.90 -6.59 -13.10
C SER A 4 6.08 -7.11 -13.93
N ILE A 5 5.93 -7.23 -15.25
CA ILE A 5 7.02 -7.68 -16.11
C ILE A 5 8.12 -6.60 -16.16
N SER A 6 7.75 -5.33 -16.32
CA SER A 6 8.71 -4.22 -16.37
C SER A 6 9.49 -4.09 -15.07
N ASN A 7 8.81 -4.16 -13.92
CA ASN A 7 9.47 -4.03 -12.62
C ASN A 7 10.36 -5.25 -12.32
N LEU A 8 9.98 -6.46 -12.75
CA LEU A 8 10.84 -7.64 -12.65
C LEU A 8 12.14 -7.47 -13.45
N MET A 9 12.03 -7.03 -14.72
CA MET A 9 13.21 -6.76 -15.55
C MET A 9 14.11 -5.69 -14.91
N LEU A 10 13.52 -4.61 -14.40
CA LEU A 10 14.24 -3.55 -13.70
C LEU A 10 14.99 -4.10 -12.48
N ILE A 11 14.37 -4.95 -11.67
CA ILE A 11 15.05 -5.57 -10.51
C ILE A 11 16.26 -6.38 -10.97
N ILE A 12 16.11 -7.24 -11.99
CA ILE A 12 17.20 -8.10 -12.48
C ILE A 12 18.39 -7.25 -12.96
N VAL A 13 18.13 -6.25 -13.80
CA VAL A 13 19.16 -5.37 -14.37
C VAL A 13 19.80 -4.50 -13.28
N LEU A 14 18.98 -3.85 -12.46
CA LEU A 14 19.47 -2.91 -11.44
C LEU A 14 20.16 -3.61 -10.28
N ASN A 15 19.82 -4.86 -9.97
CA ASN A 15 20.50 -5.59 -8.91
C ASN A 15 21.99 -5.80 -9.23
N HIS A 16 22.30 -6.12 -10.49
CA HIS A 16 23.69 -6.19 -10.98
C HIS A 16 24.40 -4.83 -10.89
N LEU A 17 23.71 -3.73 -11.23
CA LEU A 17 24.29 -2.39 -11.20
C LEU A 17 24.33 -1.75 -9.79
N SER A 18 23.55 -2.25 -8.84
CA SER A 18 23.41 -1.66 -7.50
C SER A 18 24.69 -1.71 -6.67
N SER A 19 25.65 -2.55 -7.04
CA SER A 19 26.97 -2.63 -6.40
C SER A 19 27.82 -1.38 -6.64
N HIS A 20 27.54 -0.61 -7.70
CA HIS A 20 28.38 0.51 -8.12
C HIS A 20 27.90 1.88 -7.65
N LEU A 21 26.58 2.10 -7.56
CA LEU A 21 26.03 3.43 -7.30
C LEU A 21 24.82 3.38 -6.35
N SER A 22 24.75 4.35 -5.41
CA SER A 22 23.62 4.52 -4.48
C SER A 22 22.28 4.59 -5.19
N ALA A 23 22.22 5.32 -6.30
CA ALA A 23 20.99 5.51 -7.07
C ALA A 23 20.43 4.20 -7.65
N PHE A 24 21.27 3.30 -8.14
CA PHE A 24 20.80 2.01 -8.64
C PHE A 24 20.22 1.16 -7.52
N ALA A 25 20.81 1.20 -6.31
CA ALA A 25 20.23 0.52 -5.15
C ALA A 25 18.84 1.07 -4.79
N TYR A 26 18.65 2.40 -4.82
CA TYR A 26 17.34 2.99 -4.59
C TYR A 26 16.32 2.63 -5.69
N LEU A 27 16.72 2.63 -6.95
CA LEU A 27 15.85 2.21 -8.07
C LEU A 27 15.48 0.72 -7.96
N THR A 28 16.39 -0.15 -7.48
CA THR A 28 16.06 -1.55 -7.16
C THR A 28 15.03 -1.62 -6.03
N GLY A 29 15.18 -0.82 -4.97
CA GLY A 29 14.20 -0.72 -3.89
C GLY A 29 12.83 -0.22 -4.37
N LEU A 30 12.82 0.77 -5.26
CA LEU A 30 11.61 1.34 -5.85
C LEU A 30 10.86 0.30 -6.70
N SER A 31 11.57 -0.35 -7.63
CA SER A 31 11.00 -1.40 -8.48
C SER A 31 10.51 -2.60 -7.66
N LEU A 32 11.16 -2.94 -6.54
CA LEU A 32 10.67 -3.95 -5.60
C LEU A 32 9.34 -3.54 -4.94
N SER A 33 9.22 -2.28 -4.51
CA SER A 33 7.97 -1.75 -3.95
C SER A 33 6.83 -1.75 -4.99
N ASP A 34 7.14 -1.39 -6.23
CA ASP A 34 6.17 -1.41 -7.32
C ASP A 34 5.78 -2.83 -7.75
N MET A 35 6.69 -3.81 -7.63
CA MET A 35 6.36 -5.24 -7.78
C MET A 35 5.35 -5.69 -6.73
N ILE A 36 5.59 -5.38 -5.45
CA ILE A 36 4.68 -5.73 -4.35
C ILE A 36 3.29 -5.13 -4.60
N THR A 37 3.25 -3.87 -5.04
CA THR A 37 2.01 -3.17 -5.41
C THR A 37 1.28 -3.89 -6.55
N CYS A 38 1.98 -4.20 -7.65
CA CYS A 38 1.38 -4.88 -8.80
C CYS A 38 0.82 -6.25 -8.43
N ILE A 39 1.58 -7.05 -7.67
CA ILE A 39 1.15 -8.38 -7.22
C ILE A 39 -0.09 -8.26 -6.33
N SER A 40 -0.07 -7.34 -5.36
CA SER A 40 -1.19 -7.14 -4.42
C SER A 40 -2.47 -6.71 -5.13
N ILE A 41 -2.36 -5.88 -6.17
CA ILE A 41 -3.50 -5.47 -7.02
C ILE A 41 -4.05 -6.67 -7.80
N ILE A 42 -3.18 -7.46 -8.44
CA ILE A 42 -3.60 -8.65 -9.20
C ILE A 42 -4.31 -9.65 -8.27
N MET A 43 -3.76 -9.89 -7.08
CA MET A 43 -4.38 -10.76 -6.06
C MET A 43 -5.75 -10.24 -5.63
N THR A 44 -5.87 -8.92 -5.39
CA THR A 44 -7.15 -8.29 -5.01
C THR A 44 -8.23 -8.55 -6.08
N HIS A 45 -7.90 -8.33 -7.36
CA HIS A 45 -8.83 -8.58 -8.46
C HIS A 45 -9.17 -10.07 -8.64
N LEU A 46 -8.18 -10.95 -8.45
CA LEU A 46 -8.40 -12.40 -8.53
C LEU A 46 -9.37 -12.87 -7.44
N PHE A 47 -9.20 -12.39 -6.20
CA PHE A 47 -10.08 -12.76 -5.10
C PHE A 47 -11.49 -12.20 -5.28
N ASP A 48 -11.63 -10.96 -5.76
CA ASP A 48 -12.95 -10.39 -6.06
C ASP A 48 -13.70 -11.20 -7.14
N PHE A 49 -12.99 -11.64 -8.18
CA PHE A 49 -13.55 -12.52 -9.23
C PHE A 49 -13.97 -13.90 -8.69
N ILE A 50 -13.15 -14.50 -7.82
CA ILE A 50 -13.46 -15.79 -7.17
C ILE A 50 -14.70 -15.66 -6.29
N VAL A 51 -14.77 -14.60 -5.48
CA VAL A 51 -15.89 -14.29 -4.59
C VAL A 51 -17.18 -14.09 -5.40
N GLN A 52 -17.13 -13.39 -6.53
CA GLN A 52 -18.30 -13.16 -7.37
C GLN A 52 -18.78 -14.44 -8.07
N THR A 53 -17.88 -15.38 -8.34
CA THR A 53 -18.17 -16.64 -9.04
C THR A 53 -18.65 -17.75 -8.09
N ARG A 54 -18.24 -17.75 -6.82
CA ARG A 54 -18.53 -18.82 -5.85
C ARG A 54 -19.61 -18.40 -4.84
N ARG A 55 -20.69 -19.19 -4.75
CA ARG A 55 -21.84 -18.97 -3.84
C ARG A 55 -21.67 -19.56 -2.42
N SER A 56 -20.50 -20.11 -2.09
CA SER A 56 -20.26 -20.73 -0.77
C SER A 56 -19.91 -19.68 0.27
N THR A 57 -20.74 -19.55 1.31
CA THR A 57 -20.65 -18.49 2.34
C THR A 57 -19.32 -18.51 3.12
N SER A 58 -18.85 -19.67 3.59
CA SER A 58 -17.62 -19.74 4.41
C SER A 58 -16.34 -19.42 3.63
N ILE A 59 -16.24 -19.90 2.38
CA ILE A 59 -15.06 -19.69 1.52
C ILE A 59 -14.98 -18.21 1.10
N THR A 60 -16.13 -17.60 0.83
CA THR A 60 -16.22 -16.18 0.46
C THR A 60 -15.78 -15.26 1.59
N ILE A 61 -16.12 -15.57 2.85
CA ILE A 61 -15.66 -14.79 4.02
C ILE A 61 -14.14 -14.83 4.13
N PHE A 62 -13.53 -16.01 3.98
CA PHE A 62 -12.08 -16.16 4.04
C PHE A 62 -11.36 -15.34 2.96
N PHE A 63 -11.82 -15.41 1.71
CA PHE A 63 -11.23 -14.62 0.61
C PHE A 63 -11.41 -13.11 0.80
N ARG A 64 -12.53 -12.65 1.37
CA ARG A 64 -12.73 -11.23 1.69
C ARG A 64 -11.76 -10.73 2.76
N TYR A 65 -11.42 -11.53 3.77
CA TYR A 65 -10.37 -11.17 4.73
C TYR A 65 -9.00 -11.04 4.07
N ILE A 66 -8.64 -11.96 3.16
CA ILE A 66 -7.38 -11.88 2.41
C ILE A 66 -7.36 -10.63 1.51
N GLU A 67 -8.47 -10.31 0.86
CA GLU A 67 -8.60 -9.11 0.03
C GLU A 67 -8.33 -7.82 0.83
N ILE A 68 -8.87 -7.72 2.05
CA ILE A 68 -8.60 -6.61 2.98
C ILE A 68 -7.10 -6.51 3.26
N ILE A 69 -6.43 -7.63 3.49
CA ILE A 69 -4.98 -7.67 3.73
C ILE A 69 -4.21 -7.17 2.50
N CYS A 70 -4.53 -7.68 1.31
CA CYS A 70 -3.90 -7.26 0.06
C CYS A 70 -4.11 -5.76 -0.23
N ARG A 71 -5.28 -5.22 0.12
CA ARG A 71 -5.60 -3.80 -0.02
C ARG A 71 -4.78 -2.93 0.94
N GLY A 72 -4.61 -3.37 2.18
CA GLY A 72 -3.71 -2.76 3.16
C GLY A 72 -2.26 -2.72 2.66
N LEU A 73 -1.77 -3.86 2.18
CA LEU A 73 -0.42 -4.00 1.62
C LEU A 73 -0.20 -3.09 0.41
N THR A 74 -1.18 -3.00 -0.49
CA THR A 74 -1.14 -2.11 -1.67
C THR A 74 -1.02 -0.64 -1.28
N ALA A 75 -1.74 -0.21 -0.24
CA ALA A 75 -1.65 1.16 0.24
C ALA A 75 -0.27 1.44 0.85
N GLY A 76 0.25 0.52 1.66
CA GLY A 76 1.57 0.63 2.26
C GLY A 76 2.70 0.67 1.23
N SER A 77 2.68 -0.23 0.25
CA SER A 77 3.68 -0.29 -0.82
C SER A 77 3.67 0.96 -1.71
N ARG A 78 2.49 1.55 -1.97
CA ARG A 78 2.41 2.82 -2.70
C ARG A 78 3.09 3.97 -1.96
N VAL A 79 2.87 4.08 -0.66
CA VAL A 79 3.52 5.09 0.18
C VAL A 79 5.03 4.85 0.24
N LEU A 80 5.44 3.59 0.33
CA LEU A 80 6.85 3.23 0.28
C LEU A 80 7.53 3.67 -1.02
N SER A 81 6.90 3.44 -2.18
CA SER A 81 7.42 3.89 -3.47
C SER A 81 7.59 5.42 -3.51
N LEU A 82 6.65 6.18 -2.93
CA LEU A 82 6.78 7.62 -2.80
C LEU A 82 7.97 8.01 -1.93
N TRP A 83 8.13 7.40 -0.76
CA TRP A 83 9.25 7.70 0.13
C TRP A 83 10.61 7.34 -0.50
N ILE A 84 10.71 6.20 -1.20
CA ILE A 84 11.93 5.83 -1.91
C ILE A 84 12.22 6.84 -3.04
N SER A 85 11.21 7.26 -3.80
CA SER A 85 11.38 8.30 -4.84
C SER A 85 11.88 9.63 -4.25
N THR A 86 11.34 10.04 -3.10
CA THR A 86 11.84 11.23 -2.39
C THR A 86 13.29 11.06 -1.92
N ALA A 87 13.67 9.88 -1.44
CA ALA A 87 15.06 9.60 -1.07
C ALA A 87 16.00 9.66 -2.29
N VAL A 88 15.59 9.14 -3.46
CA VAL A 88 16.34 9.24 -4.72
C VAL A 88 16.58 10.69 -5.11
N THR A 89 15.52 11.51 -5.09
CA THR A 89 15.61 12.92 -5.48
C THR A 89 16.50 13.70 -4.53
N MET A 90 16.41 13.46 -3.22
CA MET A 90 17.32 14.07 -2.23
C MET A 90 18.78 13.65 -2.45
N ASP A 91 19.06 12.36 -2.68
CA ASP A 91 20.42 11.87 -2.97
C ASP A 91 21.02 12.56 -4.21
N ARG A 92 20.22 12.73 -5.26
CA ARG A 92 20.63 13.43 -6.49
C ARG A 92 20.77 14.94 -6.31
N TRP A 93 19.90 15.57 -5.53
CA TRP A 93 20.00 16.98 -5.23
C TRP A 93 21.31 17.30 -4.47
N ILE A 94 21.67 16.50 -3.46
CA ILE A 94 22.93 16.64 -2.73
C ILE A 94 24.14 16.44 -3.66
N LEU A 95 24.08 15.44 -4.55
CA LEU A 95 25.16 15.17 -5.51
C LEU A 95 25.42 16.37 -6.43
N ILE A 96 24.36 17.05 -6.89
CA ILE A 96 24.44 18.17 -7.84
C ILE A 96 24.82 19.48 -7.13
N CYS A 97 24.13 19.83 -6.04
CA CYS A 97 24.33 21.10 -5.36
C CYS A 97 25.58 21.11 -4.46
N TYR A 98 26.02 19.95 -3.96
CA TYR A 98 27.09 19.84 -2.98
C TYR A 98 28.11 18.74 -3.33
N PRO A 99 28.87 18.89 -4.44
CA PRO A 99 29.75 17.84 -4.95
C PRO A 99 30.85 17.43 -3.97
N ILE A 100 31.36 18.34 -3.15
CA ILE A 100 32.39 18.05 -2.13
C ILE A 100 31.84 17.10 -1.05
N TYR A 101 30.58 17.29 -0.66
CA TYR A 101 29.92 16.51 0.38
C TYR A 101 29.28 15.22 -0.16
N SER A 102 29.03 15.15 -1.46
CA SER A 102 28.42 14.00 -2.13
C SER A 102 29.13 12.67 -1.82
N LYS A 103 30.47 12.66 -1.75
CA LYS A 103 31.26 11.46 -1.42
C LYS A 103 30.97 10.91 -0.02
N LYS A 104 30.55 11.76 0.92
CA LYS A 104 30.21 11.39 2.30
C LYS A 104 28.75 10.99 2.45
N PHE A 105 27.84 11.69 1.77
CA PHE A 105 26.39 11.46 1.88
C PHE A 105 25.89 10.35 0.94
N CYS A 106 26.28 10.37 -0.33
CA CYS A 106 25.80 9.45 -1.37
C CYS A 106 26.61 8.15 -1.39
N THR A 107 26.57 7.38 -0.29
CA THR A 107 27.25 6.08 -0.18
C THR A 107 26.28 4.91 -0.27
N LEU A 108 26.71 3.82 -0.90
CA LEU A 108 25.90 2.61 -1.08
C LEU A 108 25.44 2.01 0.26
N LYS A 109 26.32 2.01 1.27
CA LYS A 109 26.01 1.47 2.61
C LYS A 109 24.85 2.24 3.26
N ARG A 110 24.86 3.57 3.17
CA ARG A 110 23.77 4.42 3.69
C ARG A 110 22.49 4.23 2.91
N ALA A 111 22.56 4.17 1.58
CA ALA A 111 21.38 3.94 0.74
C ALA A 111 20.66 2.63 1.12
N LYS A 112 21.40 1.54 1.34
CA LYS A 112 20.82 0.27 1.81
C LYS A 112 20.20 0.37 3.21
N ILE A 113 20.80 1.13 4.12
CA ILE A 113 20.21 1.37 5.45
C ILE A 113 18.91 2.16 5.33
N ILE A 114 18.90 3.25 4.55
CA ILE A 114 17.72 4.10 4.32
C ILE A 114 16.59 3.28 3.69
N LEU A 115 16.89 2.45 2.70
CA LEU A 115 15.89 1.56 2.11
C LEU A 115 15.28 0.63 3.16
N ARG A 116 16.11 -0.07 3.95
CA ARG A 116 15.59 -0.97 5.01
C ARG A 116 14.72 -0.24 6.02
N THR A 117 15.12 0.96 6.45
CA THR A 117 14.32 1.75 7.41
C THR A 117 13.00 2.18 6.79
N LEU A 118 12.99 2.62 5.53
CA LEU A 118 11.76 2.99 4.83
C LEU A 118 10.80 1.80 4.69
N PHE A 119 11.31 0.61 4.37
CA PHE A 119 10.50 -0.62 4.31
C PHE A 119 9.85 -0.93 5.67
N ILE A 120 10.61 -0.84 6.77
CA ILE A 120 10.09 -1.09 8.12
C ILE A 120 9.01 -0.08 8.50
N ILE A 121 9.25 1.22 8.24
CA ILE A 121 8.28 2.28 8.54
C ILE A 121 7.01 2.08 7.70
N ALA A 122 7.13 1.67 6.44
CA ALA A 122 5.98 1.39 5.59
C ALA A 122 5.16 0.18 6.08
N CYS A 123 5.82 -0.86 6.60
CA CYS A 123 5.13 -1.98 7.25
C CYS A 123 4.32 -1.52 8.46
N ILE A 124 4.91 -0.69 9.33
CA ILE A 124 4.22 -0.11 10.50
C ILE A 124 3.04 0.76 10.06
N TYR A 125 3.23 1.56 9.01
CA TYR A 125 2.19 2.40 8.41
C TYR A 125 1.00 1.59 7.87
N SER A 126 1.25 0.36 7.42
CA SER A 126 0.23 -0.53 6.88
C SER A 126 -0.68 -1.13 7.97
N ILE A 127 -0.20 -1.24 9.21
CA ILE A 127 -0.93 -1.83 10.35
C ILE A 127 -2.30 -1.16 10.61
N PRO A 128 -2.40 0.17 10.77
CA PRO A 128 -3.67 0.83 11.05
C PRO A 128 -4.70 0.71 9.91
N LEU A 129 -4.27 0.40 8.67
CA LEU A 129 -5.24 0.12 7.60
C LEU A 129 -6.04 -1.14 7.89
N PHE A 130 -5.43 -2.19 8.48
CA PHE A 130 -6.13 -3.46 8.70
C PHE A 130 -7.33 -3.30 9.65
N PHE A 131 -7.23 -2.41 10.63
CA PHE A 131 -8.31 -2.13 11.60
C PHE A 131 -9.45 -1.28 11.02
N GLY A 132 -9.33 -0.80 9.78
CA GLY A 132 -10.28 0.13 9.15
C GLY A 132 -11.33 -0.48 8.23
N TYR A 133 -11.31 -1.81 8.06
CA TYR A 133 -12.20 -2.51 7.14
C TYR A 133 -13.23 -3.34 7.90
N GLU A 134 -14.49 -3.10 7.59
CA GLU A 134 -15.62 -3.90 8.10
C GLU A 134 -16.24 -4.67 6.93
N LEU A 135 -16.54 -5.94 7.16
CA LEU A 135 -17.29 -6.76 6.22
C LEU A 135 -18.77 -6.47 6.42
N ILE A 136 -19.42 -5.91 5.40
CA ILE A 136 -20.85 -5.62 5.45
C ILE A 136 -21.57 -6.54 4.46
N GLN A 137 -22.56 -7.26 4.97
CA GLN A 137 -23.47 -8.04 4.16
C GLN A 137 -24.53 -7.09 3.59
N MET A 138 -24.62 -7.00 2.27
CA MET A 138 -25.64 -6.22 1.59
C MET A 138 -26.67 -7.18 0.99
N PRO A 139 -27.98 -7.00 1.25
CA PRO A 139 -29.00 -7.75 0.53
C PRO A 139 -29.00 -7.38 -0.95
N SER A 140 -29.21 -8.38 -1.80
CA SER A 140 -29.33 -8.21 -3.24
C SER A 140 -30.58 -7.38 -3.59
N VAL A 141 -30.55 -6.63 -4.71
CA VAL A 141 -31.66 -5.75 -5.16
C VAL A 141 -32.99 -6.52 -5.30
N LEU A 142 -32.93 -7.79 -5.69
CA LEU A 142 -34.10 -8.66 -5.79
C LEU A 142 -34.75 -8.93 -4.42
N GLN A 143 -33.98 -8.93 -3.33
CA GLN A 143 -34.49 -9.07 -1.96
C GLN A 143 -35.14 -7.78 -1.46
N MET A 144 -34.65 -6.61 -1.86
CA MET A 144 -35.31 -5.33 -1.53
C MET A 144 -36.70 -5.23 -2.15
N ILE A 145 -36.89 -5.80 -3.35
CA ILE A 145 -38.20 -5.86 -4.03
C ILE A 145 -39.15 -6.86 -3.36
N HIS A 146 -38.65 -7.97 -2.80
CA HIS A 146 -39.50 -8.98 -2.17
C HIS A 146 -39.89 -8.63 -0.72
N ILE A 147 -39.04 -7.88 0.01
CA ILE A 147 -39.31 -7.39 1.38
C ILE A 147 -40.52 -6.44 1.43
N ASP A 148 -40.80 -5.71 0.35
CA ASP A 148 -41.98 -4.84 0.26
C ASP A 148 -43.30 -5.64 0.22
N ASN A 149 -43.25 -6.95 -0.11
CA ASN A 149 -44.44 -7.76 -0.38
C ASN A 149 -44.71 -8.92 0.58
N GLN A 150 -43.84 -9.26 1.55
CA GLN A 150 -44.11 -10.45 2.40
C GLN A 150 -43.54 -10.38 3.83
N SER A 151 -44.44 -10.21 4.79
CA SER A 151 -44.22 -10.34 6.23
C SER A 151 -44.23 -11.81 6.68
N SER A 152 -43.10 -12.52 6.61
CA SER A 152 -42.97 -13.91 7.12
C SER A 152 -41.58 -14.17 7.74
N SER A 153 -41.45 -13.93 9.04
CA SER A 153 -40.19 -13.59 9.74
C SER A 153 -39.29 -14.74 10.23
N LEU A 154 -39.34 -15.97 9.71
CA LEU A 154 -38.51 -17.08 10.26
C LEU A 154 -37.74 -17.94 9.24
N LEU A 155 -38.13 -17.97 7.95
CA LEU A 155 -37.32 -18.61 6.89
C LEU A 155 -36.44 -17.61 6.13
N ILE A 156 -36.61 -16.31 6.41
CA ILE A 156 -35.91 -15.24 5.70
C ILE A 156 -34.41 -15.25 6.06
N ASP A 157 -34.00 -15.54 7.29
CA ASP A 157 -32.59 -15.39 7.70
C ASP A 157 -31.60 -16.30 6.95
N GLU A 158 -31.92 -17.59 6.76
CA GLU A 158 -31.02 -18.56 6.11
C GLU A 158 -30.88 -18.33 4.59
N GLU A 159 -31.98 -17.99 3.92
CA GLU A 159 -31.97 -17.68 2.49
C GLU A 159 -31.45 -16.26 2.22
N PHE A 160 -31.66 -15.33 3.17
CA PHE A 160 -31.10 -13.98 3.15
C PHE A 160 -29.57 -14.01 3.24
N LEU A 161 -29.02 -14.77 4.19
CA LEU A 161 -27.58 -14.99 4.30
C LEU A 161 -27.00 -15.66 3.05
N ARG A 162 -27.71 -16.63 2.47
CA ARG A 162 -27.29 -17.37 1.26
C ARG A 162 -27.22 -16.51 0.00
N ASN A 163 -28.02 -15.45 -0.07
CA ASN A 163 -28.17 -14.60 -1.27
C ASN A 163 -27.64 -13.17 -1.09
N SER A 164 -27.19 -12.81 0.12
CA SER A 164 -26.54 -11.53 0.40
C SER A 164 -25.16 -11.45 -0.26
N MET A 165 -24.87 -10.30 -0.90
CA MET A 165 -23.53 -10.04 -1.44
C MET A 165 -22.67 -9.50 -0.30
N LEU A 166 -21.59 -10.22 0.01
CA LEU A 166 -20.55 -9.73 0.92
C LEU A 166 -19.78 -8.62 0.21
N VAL A 167 -19.95 -7.38 0.65
CA VAL A 167 -19.27 -6.20 0.10
C VAL A 167 -18.33 -5.65 1.17
N THR A 168 -17.08 -5.41 0.78
CA THR A 168 -16.11 -4.72 1.63
C THR A 168 -16.44 -3.22 1.62
N LYS A 169 -17.09 -2.73 2.68
CA LYS A 169 -17.28 -1.28 2.85
C LYS A 169 -16.08 -0.75 3.63
N GLY A 170 -15.31 0.16 3.03
CA GLY A 170 -14.37 0.95 3.82
C GLY A 170 -15.12 1.83 4.82
N TYR A 171 -14.49 2.17 5.95
CA TYR A 171 -15.00 3.01 7.05
C TYR A 171 -16.45 3.53 6.85
N SER A 172 -17.40 2.93 7.56
CA SER A 172 -18.78 3.42 7.69
C SER A 172 -18.84 4.88 8.17
N ASP A 173 -17.85 5.26 8.99
CA ASP A 173 -17.72 6.57 9.60
C ASP A 173 -16.85 7.54 8.77
N LEU A 174 -17.49 8.58 8.23
CA LEU A 174 -16.85 9.67 7.49
C LEU A 174 -15.77 10.38 8.29
N ALA A 175 -15.90 10.45 9.63
CA ALA A 175 -14.94 11.08 10.52
C ALA A 175 -13.63 10.29 10.57
N LYS A 176 -13.69 8.96 10.72
CA LYS A 176 -12.50 8.09 10.67
C LYS A 176 -11.80 8.16 9.31
N ARG A 177 -12.57 8.22 8.21
CA ARG A 177 -12.02 8.37 6.86
C ARG A 177 -11.34 9.72 6.62
N ARG A 178 -11.83 10.78 7.26
CA ARG A 178 -11.18 12.11 7.25
C ARG A 178 -9.94 12.13 8.14
N LEU A 179 -10.03 11.59 9.35
CA LEU A 179 -8.90 11.49 10.28
C LEU A 179 -7.76 10.66 9.67
N TYR A 180 -8.08 9.56 9.01
CA TYR A 180 -7.10 8.73 8.32
C TYR A 180 -6.45 9.46 7.13
N ARG A 181 -7.25 10.17 6.32
CA ARG A 181 -6.70 11.03 5.25
C ARG A 181 -5.84 12.16 5.80
N TRP A 182 -6.23 12.74 6.92
CA TRP A 182 -5.45 13.77 7.60
C TRP A 182 -4.16 13.21 8.17
N ALA A 183 -4.20 12.09 8.87
CA ALA A 183 -3.02 11.39 9.36
C ALA A 183 -2.10 10.98 8.20
N TYR A 184 -2.65 10.48 7.09
CA TYR A 184 -1.94 10.17 5.86
C TYR A 184 -1.23 11.41 5.29
N MET A 185 -1.96 12.53 5.12
CA MET A 185 -1.39 13.76 4.59
C MET A 185 -0.37 14.37 5.55
N PHE A 186 -0.63 14.30 6.86
CA PHE A 186 0.25 14.82 7.90
C PHE A 186 1.54 14.00 7.99
N PHE A 187 1.47 12.67 8.04
CA PHE A 187 2.66 11.80 8.02
C PHE A 187 3.43 11.89 6.72
N ASN A 188 2.77 11.98 5.55
CA ASN A 188 3.48 12.16 4.29
C ASN A 188 4.11 13.54 4.18
N ALA A 189 3.40 14.59 4.56
CA ALA A 189 3.96 15.94 4.61
C ALA A 189 5.15 15.97 5.56
N ILE A 190 5.00 15.45 6.78
CA ILE A 190 6.08 15.36 7.76
C ILE A 190 7.22 14.52 7.23
N SER A 191 7.00 13.34 6.64
CA SER A 191 8.10 12.52 6.11
C SER A 191 8.87 13.26 5.00
N VAL A 192 8.17 13.92 4.08
CA VAL A 192 8.78 14.72 3.01
C VAL A 192 9.55 15.92 3.58
N TYR A 193 8.94 16.70 4.47
CA TYR A 193 9.56 17.88 5.06
C TYR A 193 10.65 17.52 6.07
N THR A 194 10.51 16.44 6.83
CA THR A 194 11.52 15.97 7.80
C THR A 194 12.69 15.30 7.11
N LEU A 195 12.52 14.51 6.04
CA LEU A 195 13.68 14.02 5.29
C LEU A 195 14.48 15.17 4.67
N SER A 196 13.80 16.16 4.07
CA SER A 196 14.47 17.36 3.54
C SER A 196 15.11 18.21 4.63
N THR A 197 14.42 18.45 5.74
CA THR A 197 14.97 19.29 6.83
C THR A 197 16.05 18.57 7.62
N ILE A 198 15.94 17.27 7.89
CA ILE A 198 17.00 16.49 8.53
C ILE A 198 18.24 16.49 7.64
N THR A 199 18.11 16.33 6.32
CA THR A 199 19.28 16.42 5.43
C THR A 199 19.91 17.82 5.42
N ILE A 200 19.11 18.88 5.43
CA ILE A 200 19.61 20.27 5.54
C ILE A 200 20.25 20.54 6.92
N VAL A 201 19.64 20.09 8.01
CA VAL A 201 20.12 20.31 9.38
C VAL A 201 21.39 19.50 9.65
N PHE A 202 21.46 18.25 9.20
CA PHE A 202 22.70 17.46 9.28
C PHE A 202 23.83 18.07 8.43
N PHE A 203 23.47 18.75 7.33
CA PHE A 203 24.41 19.46 6.48
C PHE A 203 24.97 20.72 7.16
N PHE A 204 24.13 21.46 7.91
CA PHE A 204 24.54 22.67 8.64
C PHE A 204 25.24 22.40 9.99
N ILE A 205 24.89 21.33 10.72
CA ILE A 205 25.45 21.06 12.06
C ILE A 205 26.89 20.52 12.02
N TYR A 206 27.29 19.87 10.92
CA TYR A 206 28.61 19.24 10.78
C TYR A 206 29.58 20.05 9.90
N ASN A 207 29.28 21.34 9.68
CA ASN A 207 30.10 22.34 8.99
C ASN A 207 30.34 23.51 9.94
#